data_AF-A0A918BVS5-F1
#
_entry.id   AF-A0A918BVS5-F1
#
_cell.length_a   1.000
_cell.length_b   1.000
_cell.length_c   1.000
_cell.angle_alpha   90.00
_cell.angle_beta   90.00
_cell.angle_gamma   90.00
#
_symmetry.space_group_name_H-M   'P 1'
#
loop_
_entity.id
_entity.type
_entity.pdbx_description
1 polymer ?
#
loop_
_entity_poly.entity_id
_entity_poly.type
_entity_poly.pdbx_seq_one_letter_code
_entity_poly.pdbx_strand_id
1 'polypeptide(L)'
;MYTFVLILHNLLRWLVVVGAVYLLARVLPGLRGDRAWTRQEGRAAQIFTGLMDVQLLVGLALYLGVSPYMKSILDNFGAAMKGSETRFFAVEHVTGMLISVALAHAGNVLWKRQTTDAGKFRSAAIWFGLSVLSLLAFIPWWRPLLRL
;
A
#
# COMPACT_ATOMS: atom_id res chain seq x y z
N MET A 1 -12.57 -20.97 -0.03
CA MET A 1 -11.87 -19.91 -0.79
C MET A 1 -11.58 -18.68 0.05
N TYR A 2 -12.56 -18.12 0.79
CA TYR A 2 -12.38 -16.96 1.68
C TYR A 2 -11.12 -17.02 2.57
N THR A 3 -11.00 -18.06 3.40
CA THR A 3 -9.91 -18.20 4.39
C THR A 3 -8.53 -18.12 3.74
N PHE A 4 -8.35 -18.79 2.60
CA PHE A 4 -7.10 -18.76 1.86
C PHE A 4 -6.75 -17.34 1.38
N VAL A 5 -7.69 -16.66 0.74
CA VAL A 5 -7.48 -15.29 0.24
C VAL A 5 -7.24 -14.32 1.40
N LEU A 6 -7.92 -14.50 2.53
CA LEU A 6 -7.72 -13.70 3.73
C LEU A 6 -6.31 -13.87 4.31
N ILE A 7 -5.85 -15.11 4.47
CA ILE A 7 -4.49 -15.41 4.94
C ILE A 7 -3.46 -14.81 3.97
N LEU A 8 -3.66 -15.02 2.66
CA LEU A 8 -2.77 -14.47 1.63
C LEU A 8 -2.70 -12.94 1.71
N HIS A 9 -3.83 -12.23 1.81
CA HIS A 9 -3.86 -10.77 1.92
C HIS A 9 -3.16 -10.26 3.18
N ASN A 10 -3.30 -10.98 4.31
CA ASN A 10 -2.62 -10.63 5.55
C ASN A 10 -1.11 -10.85 5.47
N LEU A 11 -0.64 -11.92 4.83
CA LEU A 11 0.78 -12.16 4.60
C LEU A 11 1.39 -11.12 3.65
N LEU A 12 0.69 -10.83 2.55
CA LEU A 12 1.10 -9.81 1.59
C LEU A 12 1.17 -8.42 2.21
N ARG A 13 0.27 -8.06 3.14
CA ARG A 13 0.37 -6.80 3.90
C ARG A 13 1.74 -6.63 4.54
N TRP A 14 2.27 -7.68 5.18
CA TRP A 14 3.58 -7.61 5.82
C TRP A 14 4.72 -7.56 4.81
N LEU A 15 4.60 -8.26 3.68
CA LEU A 15 5.55 -8.11 2.57
C LEU A 15 5.57 -6.67 2.04
N VAL A 16 4.41 -6.02 1.90
CA VAL A 16 4.30 -4.61 1.51
C VAL A 16 4.99 -3.71 2.53
N VAL A 17 4.76 -3.93 3.83
CA VAL A 17 5.41 -3.14 4.91
C VAL A 17 6.94 -3.32 4.88
N VAL A 18 7.43 -4.56 4.72
CA VAL A 18 8.87 -4.82 4.55
C VAL A 18 9.40 -4.15 3.28
N GLY A 19 8.65 -4.19 2.19
CA GLY A 19 8.97 -3.50 0.93
C GLY A 19 9.05 -1.98 1.10
N ALA A 20 8.14 -1.39 1.89
CA ALA A 20 8.16 0.02 2.23
C ALA A 20 9.42 0.40 3.03
N VAL A 21 9.75 -0.39 4.06
CA VAL A 21 10.97 -0.18 4.87
C VAL A 21 12.21 -0.30 3.98
N TYR A 22 12.28 -1.32 3.13
CA TYR A 22 13.39 -1.50 2.19
C TYR A 22 13.54 -0.30 1.24
N LEU A 23 12.43 0.18 0.66
CA LEU A 23 12.43 1.35 -0.22
C LEU A 23 12.89 2.62 0.50
N LEU A 24 12.37 2.89 1.71
CA LEU A 24 12.76 4.06 2.48
C LEU A 24 14.23 4.00 2.90
N ALA A 25 14.73 2.82 3.29
CA ALA A 25 16.14 2.63 3.61
C ALA A 25 17.07 2.92 2.42
N ARG A 26 16.59 2.74 1.19
CA ARG A 26 17.31 3.09 -0.05
C ARG A 26 17.26 4.58 -0.36
N VAL A 27 16.09 5.18 -0.23
CA VAL A 27 15.84 6.53 -0.75
C VAL A 27 16.23 7.62 0.25
N LEU A 28 15.94 7.44 1.54
CA LEU A 28 16.13 8.49 2.55
C LEU A 28 17.60 8.94 2.69
N PRO A 29 18.62 8.05 2.68
CA PRO A 29 20.01 8.49 2.78
C PRO A 29 20.46 9.38 1.62
N GLY A 30 19.89 9.20 0.43
CA GLY A 30 20.24 9.98 -0.77
C GLY A 30 19.68 11.41 -0.77
N LEU A 31 18.83 11.76 0.19
CA LEU A 31 18.34 13.14 0.38
C LEU A 31 19.43 14.13 0.77
N ARG A 32 20.57 13.65 1.27
CA ARG A 32 21.75 14.48 1.57
C ARG A 32 22.42 15.03 0.30
N GLY A 33 22.11 14.47 -0.86
CA GLY A 33 22.60 14.94 -2.16
C GLY A 33 24.01 14.44 -2.54
N ASP A 34 24.64 13.64 -1.68
CA ASP A 34 25.99 13.09 -1.84
C ASP A 34 26.01 11.67 -2.45
N ARG A 35 24.86 11.15 -2.88
CA ARG A 35 24.71 9.81 -3.46
C ARG A 35 24.23 9.83 -4.89
N ALA A 36 24.78 8.94 -5.70
CA ALA A 36 24.28 8.65 -7.03
C ALA A 36 23.08 7.70 -6.98
N TRP A 37 22.11 7.89 -7.87
CA TRP A 37 20.96 6.99 -7.97
C TRP A 37 21.37 5.73 -8.74
N THR A 38 21.25 4.56 -8.14
CA THR A 38 21.66 3.30 -8.77
C THR A 38 20.47 2.45 -9.21
N ARG A 39 20.77 1.34 -9.87
CA ARG A 39 19.75 0.33 -10.22
C ARG A 39 19.04 -0.25 -8.99
N GLN A 40 19.68 -0.21 -7.81
CA GLN A 40 19.12 -0.80 -6.60
C GLN A 40 17.95 0.02 -6.05
N GLU A 41 18.03 1.36 -6.08
CA GLU A 41 16.95 2.27 -5.71
C GLU A 41 15.76 2.12 -6.68
N GLY A 42 16.05 2.05 -7.99
CA GLY A 42 15.04 1.80 -9.01
C GLY A 42 14.31 0.47 -8.82
N ARG A 43 15.04 -0.61 -8.51
CA ARG A 43 14.46 -1.92 -8.20
C ARG A 43 13.61 -1.88 -6.93
N ALA A 44 14.07 -1.20 -5.87
CA ALA A 44 13.29 -1.06 -4.65
C ALA A 44 11.95 -0.37 -4.90
N ALA A 45 11.95 0.71 -5.70
CA ALA A 45 10.74 1.42 -6.10
C ALA A 45 9.76 0.53 -6.89
N GLN A 46 10.28 -0.27 -7.84
CA GLN A 46 9.47 -1.21 -8.61
C GLN A 46 8.91 -2.36 -7.75
N ILE A 47 9.72 -2.93 -6.85
CA ILE A 47 9.30 -3.99 -5.93
C ILE A 47 8.17 -3.50 -5.03
N PHE A 48 8.32 -2.33 -4.40
CA PHE A 48 7.27 -1.79 -3.54
C PHE A 48 5.97 -1.52 -4.32
N THR A 49 6.07 -0.92 -5.51
CA THR A 49 4.90 -0.64 -6.36
C THR A 49 4.19 -1.95 -6.77
N GLY A 50 4.95 -2.97 -7.20
CA GLY A 50 4.37 -4.26 -7.56
C GLY A 50 3.76 -5.01 -6.38
N LEU A 51 4.34 -4.91 -5.19
CA LEU A 51 3.74 -5.45 -3.96
C LEU A 51 2.41 -4.77 -3.64
N MET A 52 2.32 -3.44 -3.80
CA MET A 52 1.07 -2.69 -3.66
C MET A 52 0.00 -3.17 -4.65
N ASP A 53 0.38 -3.44 -5.90
CA ASP A 53 -0.54 -3.96 -6.93
C ASP A 53 -1.10 -5.33 -6.57
N VAL A 54 -0.22 -6.26 -6.19
CA VAL A 54 -0.64 -7.61 -5.77
C VAL A 54 -1.52 -7.53 -4.52
N GLN A 55 -1.16 -6.68 -3.54
CA GLN A 55 -1.96 -6.46 -2.34
C GLN A 55 -3.34 -5.91 -2.66
N LEU A 56 -3.44 -4.94 -3.58
CA LEU A 56 -4.70 -4.37 -4.03
C LEU A 56 -5.57 -5.42 -4.71
N LEU A 57 -5.02 -6.21 -5.65
CA LEU A 57 -5.79 -7.23 -6.37
C LEU A 57 -6.37 -8.29 -5.43
N VAL A 58 -5.57 -8.78 -4.48
CA VAL A 58 -6.05 -9.73 -3.47
C VAL A 58 -7.06 -9.05 -2.53
N GLY A 59 -6.86 -7.78 -2.18
CA GLY A 59 -7.79 -6.98 -1.39
C GLY A 59 -9.14 -6.78 -2.08
N LEU A 60 -9.14 -6.51 -3.39
CA LEU A 60 -10.36 -6.39 -4.19
C LEU A 60 -11.09 -7.73 -4.31
N ALA A 61 -10.36 -8.85 -4.42
CA ALA A 61 -10.97 -10.17 -4.39
C ALA A 61 -11.69 -10.45 -3.06
N LEU A 62 -11.15 -9.97 -1.93
CA LEU A 62 -11.85 -9.99 -0.65
C LEU A 62 -13.05 -9.04 -0.64
N TYR A 63 -12.86 -7.80 -1.08
CA TYR A 63 -13.86 -6.75 -0.99
C TYR A 63 -15.12 -7.04 -1.82
N LEU A 64 -14.94 -7.50 -3.07
CA LEU A 64 -16.03 -7.71 -4.02
C LEU A 64 -16.50 -9.17 -4.15
N GLY A 65 -15.63 -10.13 -3.80
CA GLY A 65 -15.84 -11.53 -4.17
C GLY A 65 -16.12 -12.44 -2.98
N VAL A 66 -15.06 -12.80 -2.26
CA VAL A 66 -15.08 -14.01 -1.42
C VAL A 66 -15.33 -13.75 0.07
N SER A 67 -15.38 -12.49 0.53
CA SER A 67 -15.53 -12.17 1.96
C SER A 67 -16.99 -12.12 2.40
N PRO A 68 -17.44 -13.03 3.29
CA PRO A 68 -18.80 -12.96 3.85
C PRO A 68 -19.05 -11.67 4.64
N TYR A 69 -18.00 -11.16 5.32
CA TYR A 69 -18.06 -9.92 6.07
C TYR A 69 -18.33 -8.72 5.17
N MET A 70 -17.63 -8.62 4.02
CA MET A 70 -17.88 -7.54 3.07
C MET A 70 -19.20 -7.72 2.33
N LYS A 71 -19.59 -8.96 2.01
CA LYS A 71 -20.92 -9.23 1.45
C LYS A 71 -22.02 -8.68 2.36
N SER A 72 -21.97 -8.98 3.66
CA SER A 72 -22.95 -8.47 4.63
C SER A 72 -22.93 -6.93 4.74
N ILE A 73 -21.76 -6.30 4.62
CA ILE A 73 -21.63 -4.84 4.61
C ILE A 73 -22.28 -4.24 3.37
N LEU A 74 -22.04 -4.82 2.19
CA LEU A 74 -22.56 -4.33 0.91
C LEU A 74 -24.07 -4.54 0.79
N ASP A 75 -24.60 -5.67 1.28
CA ASP A 75 -26.03 -5.97 1.29
C ASP A 75 -26.84 -4.96 2.14
N ASN A 76 -26.21 -4.32 3.14
CA ASN A 76 -26.83 -3.28 3.96
C ASN A 76 -25.90 -2.09 4.20
N PHE A 77 -25.49 -1.45 3.11
CA PHE A 77 -24.51 -0.36 3.12
C PHE A 77 -24.93 0.83 4.00
N GLY A 78 -26.23 1.18 4.00
CA GLY A 78 -26.76 2.27 4.82
C GLY A 78 -26.58 2.03 6.32
N ALA A 79 -26.77 0.80 6.79
CA ALA A 79 -26.46 0.43 8.18
C ALA A 79 -24.95 0.40 8.44
N ALA A 80 -24.17 -0.11 7.48
CA ALA A 80 -22.71 -0.17 7.59
C ALA A 80 -22.06 1.21 7.82
N MET A 81 -22.61 2.28 7.26
CA MET A 81 -22.10 3.65 7.46
C MET A 81 -22.26 4.16 8.91
N LYS A 82 -23.21 3.60 9.67
CA LYS A 82 -23.46 3.99 11.07
C LYS A 82 -22.44 3.35 12.03
N GLY A 83 -21.98 2.14 11.73
CA GLY A 83 -20.94 1.46 12.53
C GLY A 83 -19.54 1.93 12.14
N SER A 84 -18.70 2.26 13.13
CA SER A 84 -17.32 2.72 12.87
C SER A 84 -16.47 1.67 12.15
N GLU A 85 -16.53 0.42 12.61
CA GLU A 85 -15.76 -0.67 12.01
C GLU A 85 -16.26 -1.04 10.61
N THR A 86 -17.58 -1.15 10.44
CA THR A 86 -18.18 -1.48 9.13
C THR A 86 -17.92 -0.38 8.11
N ARG A 87 -18.02 0.90 8.50
CA ARG A 87 -17.69 2.04 7.64
C ARG A 87 -16.21 2.06 7.28
N PHE A 88 -15.33 1.76 8.23
CA PHE A 88 -13.90 1.69 7.96
C PHE A 88 -13.59 0.72 6.83
N PHE A 89 -14.09 -0.51 6.90
CA PHE A 89 -13.84 -1.50 5.83
C PHE A 89 -14.60 -1.20 4.53
N ALA A 90 -15.80 -0.63 4.61
CA ALA A 90 -16.60 -0.26 3.47
C ALA A 90 -16.02 0.89 2.64
N VAL A 91 -15.38 1.87 3.28
CA VAL A 91 -14.99 3.12 2.62
C VAL A 91 -13.55 3.50 2.96
N GLU A 92 -13.28 3.74 4.24
CA GLU A 92 -12.04 4.41 4.67
C GLU A 92 -10.78 3.61 4.29
N HIS A 93 -10.79 2.30 4.57
CA HIS A 93 -9.71 1.39 4.24
C HIS A 93 -9.45 1.30 2.74
N VAL A 94 -10.48 0.98 1.94
CA VAL A 94 -10.33 0.80 0.49
C VAL A 94 -9.91 2.10 -0.20
N THR A 95 -10.50 3.24 0.19
CA THR A 95 -10.12 4.56 -0.33
C THR A 95 -8.67 4.89 0.02
N GLY A 96 -8.26 4.70 1.27
CA GLY A 96 -6.89 4.91 1.70
C GLY A 96 -5.88 4.05 0.95
N MET A 97 -6.19 2.76 0.76
CA MET A 97 -5.34 1.85 -0.01
C MET A 97 -5.23 2.26 -1.48
N LEU A 98 -6.33 2.67 -2.12
CA LEU A 98 -6.32 3.16 -3.51
C LEU A 98 -5.47 4.42 -3.66
N ILE A 99 -5.57 5.37 -2.72
CA ILE A 99 -4.71 6.56 -2.68
C ILE A 99 -3.25 6.14 -2.55
N SER A 100 -2.93 5.24 -1.63
CA SER A 100 -1.57 4.74 -1.44
C SER A 100 -1.00 4.09 -2.70
N VAL A 101 -1.78 3.26 -3.41
CA VAL A 101 -1.39 2.63 -4.68
C VAL A 101 -1.14 3.70 -5.75
N ALA A 102 -2.06 4.64 -5.93
CA ALA A 102 -1.92 5.72 -6.90
C ALA A 102 -0.64 6.55 -6.66
N LEU A 103 -0.33 6.86 -5.39
CA LEU A 103 0.89 7.55 -4.99
C LEU A 103 2.15 6.71 -5.25
N ALA A 104 2.11 5.39 -5.04
CA ALA A 104 3.22 4.50 -5.36
C ALA A 104 3.54 4.50 -6.87
N HIS A 105 2.50 4.40 -7.71
CA HIS A 105 2.65 4.49 -9.16
C HIS A 105 3.15 5.86 -9.61
N ALA A 106 2.59 6.94 -9.06
CA ALA A 106 3.07 8.29 -9.30
C ALA A 106 4.56 8.40 -8.95
N GLY A 107 4.98 7.91 -7.78
CA GLY A 107 6.39 7.85 -7.38
C GLY A 107 7.25 7.12 -8.40
N ASN A 108 6.84 5.93 -8.83
CA ASN A 108 7.55 5.08 -9.78
C ASN A 108 7.71 5.70 -11.18
N VAL A 109 6.84 6.65 -11.56
CA VAL A 109 6.94 7.41 -12.80
C VAL A 109 7.74 8.70 -12.59
N LEU A 110 7.46 9.44 -11.53
CA LEU A 110 7.96 10.81 -11.33
C LEU A 110 9.42 10.86 -10.93
N TRP A 111 9.99 9.83 -10.28
CA TRP A 111 11.44 9.78 -10.04
C TRP A 111 12.20 9.60 -11.38
N LYS A 112 11.66 8.82 -12.32
CA LYS A 112 12.31 8.55 -13.63
C LYS A 112 12.37 9.80 -14.52
N ARG A 113 11.49 10.77 -14.29
CA ARG A 113 11.46 12.04 -15.01
C ARG A 113 12.54 13.04 -14.52
N GLN A 114 13.21 12.74 -13.42
CA GLN A 114 14.24 13.62 -12.87
C GLN A 114 15.58 13.39 -13.58
N THR A 115 16.25 14.47 -13.94
CA THR A 115 17.53 14.44 -14.66
C THR A 115 18.75 14.36 -13.74
N THR A 116 18.63 14.81 -12.50
CA THR A 116 19.68 14.76 -11.48
C THR A 116 19.40 13.69 -10.44
N ASP A 117 20.45 13.12 -9.86
CA ASP A 117 20.30 12.07 -8.85
C ASP A 117 19.66 12.60 -7.56
N ALA A 118 20.06 13.80 -7.11
CA ALA A 118 19.39 14.49 -6.02
C ALA A 118 17.88 14.70 -6.30
N GLY A 119 17.53 15.04 -7.55
CA GLY A 119 16.14 15.16 -7.99
C GLY A 119 15.39 13.83 -7.88
N LYS A 120 15.99 12.71 -8.32
CA LYS A 120 15.39 11.37 -8.22
C LYS A 120 15.14 10.98 -6.76
N PHE A 121 16.12 11.17 -5.87
CA PHE A 121 15.97 10.88 -4.44
C PHE A 121 14.87 11.73 -3.80
N ARG A 122 14.83 13.04 -4.08
CA ARG A 122 13.80 13.93 -3.55
C ARG A 122 12.41 13.56 -4.03
N SER A 123 12.25 13.31 -5.34
CA SER A 123 10.99 12.89 -5.94
C SER A 123 10.52 11.56 -5.34
N ALA A 124 11.40 10.56 -5.26
CA ALA A 124 11.09 9.27 -4.67
C ALA A 124 10.68 9.40 -3.19
N ALA A 125 11.41 10.17 -2.39
CA ALA A 125 11.11 10.33 -0.97
C ALA A 125 9.73 10.98 -0.73
N ILE A 126 9.36 11.97 -1.53
CA ILE A 126 8.06 12.65 -1.41
C ILE A 126 6.95 11.68 -1.78
N TRP A 127 6.96 11.13 -3.00
CA TRP A 127 5.84 10.35 -3.51
C TRP A 127 5.68 9.00 -2.81
N PHE A 128 6.79 8.27 -2.61
CA PHE A 128 6.73 7.02 -1.85
C PHE A 128 6.55 7.27 -0.36
N GLY A 129 7.05 8.37 0.19
CA GLY A 129 6.76 8.77 1.57
C GLY A 129 5.26 8.99 1.79
N LEU A 130 4.60 9.74 0.91
CA LEU A 130 3.14 9.94 0.95
C LEU A 130 2.37 8.62 0.78
N SER A 131 2.82 7.76 -0.15
CA SER A 131 2.23 6.43 -0.34
C SER A 131 2.33 5.59 0.94
N VAL A 132 3.50 5.55 1.59
CA VAL A 132 3.73 4.82 2.83
C VAL A 132 2.93 5.42 3.99
N LEU A 133 2.84 6.75 4.12
CA LEU A 133 2.02 7.38 5.14
C LEU A 133 0.54 7.00 5.00
N SER A 134 0.01 7.06 3.78
CA SER A 134 -1.36 6.63 3.49
C SER A 134 -1.56 5.13 3.76
N LEU A 135 -0.61 4.29 3.34
CA LEU A 135 -0.62 2.85 3.64
C LEU A 135 -0.71 2.61 5.16
N LEU A 136 0.19 3.20 5.94
CA LEU A 136 0.26 2.97 7.37
C LEU A 136 -0.97 3.52 8.12
N ALA A 137 -1.54 4.63 7.65
CA ALA A 137 -2.74 5.23 8.26
C ALA A 137 -3.99 4.34 8.10
N PHE A 138 -4.10 3.62 6.99
CA PHE A 138 -5.30 2.83 6.66
C PHE A 138 -5.13 1.32 6.79
N ILE A 139 -3.97 0.82 7.25
CA ILE A 139 -3.85 -0.57 7.67
C ILE A 139 -4.68 -0.80 8.94
N PRO A 140 -5.53 -1.84 9.01
CA PRO A 140 -6.26 -2.18 10.23
C PRO A 140 -5.32 -2.90 11.23
N TRP A 141 -4.51 -2.16 11.97
CA TRP A 141 -3.50 -2.70 12.88
C TRP A 141 -4.06 -3.57 14.01
N TRP A 142 -5.32 -3.32 14.41
CA TRP A 142 -6.02 -4.12 15.42
C TRP A 142 -6.44 -5.51 14.92
N ARG A 143 -6.35 -5.78 13.62
CA ARG A 143 -6.65 -7.11 13.06
C ARG A 143 -5.45 -8.05 13.25
N PRO A 144 -5.65 -9.24 13.84
CA PRO A 144 -4.56 -10.19 14.06
C PRO A 144 -3.98 -10.68 12.74
N LEU A 145 -2.72 -11.14 12.78
CA LEU A 145 -1.99 -11.67 11.63
C LEU A 145 -2.72 -12.89 11.02
N LEU A 146 -3.12 -13.84 11.86
CA LEU A 146 -3.89 -15.01 11.48
C LEU A 146 -5.22 -14.97 12.22
N ARG A 147 -6.32 -15.03 11.46
CA ARG A 147 -7.62 -15.42 11.98
C ARG A 147 -7.77 -16.90 11.67
N LEU A 148 -7.37 -17.74 12.63
CA LEU A 148 -7.60 -19.18 12.61
C LEU A 148 -8.99 -19.48 13.19
#